data_AF-P91053-F1
#
_entry.id   AF-P91053-F1
#
_cell.length_a   1.000
_cell.length_b   1.000
_cell.length_c   1.000
_cell.angle_alpha   90.00
_cell.angle_beta   90.00
_cell.angle_gamma   90.00
#
_symmetry.space_group_name_H-M   'P 1'
#
loop_
_entity.id
_entity.type
_entity.pdbx_description
1 polymer ?
#
loop_
_entity_poly.entity_id
_entity_poly.type
_entity_poly.pdbx_seq_one_letter_code
_entity_poly.pdbx_strand_id
1 'polypeptide(L)'
;MSDPRDLMSEFQKLRVETSKIQNEFKEKPGYVEDKLHKNTQEICQQILKKQGKSQKSQENQNAFIENLMSELKTAKSKLNETENQISDLHEATKQQESQANLWNDLVAKISDKNLEMMLKIQKSQDLMIMKMQEGSAVQDVPIETEKSAKNGPFFEILVIWTDSRGPVVPGNHGKLRVCGSDTIRQIKPRINSLAGIDTISFRTFCDDKFLEDDHTLAHYNIREGSTICVFFH
;
A
#
# COMPACT_ATOMS: atom_id res chain seq x y z
N MET A 1 49.19 -32.33 -6.99
CA MET A 1 48.09 -32.92 -7.79
C MET A 1 48.11 -32.19 -9.13
N SER A 2 48.18 -32.91 -10.26
CA SER A 2 48.12 -32.29 -11.59
C SER A 2 46.74 -31.68 -11.84
N ASP A 3 46.67 -30.58 -12.58
CA ASP A 3 45.40 -29.95 -12.98
C ASP A 3 44.60 -30.95 -13.84
N PRO A 4 43.30 -31.21 -13.57
CA PRO A 4 42.47 -32.09 -14.39
C PRO A 4 42.46 -31.75 -15.89
N ARG A 5 42.65 -30.47 -16.25
CA ARG A 5 42.76 -30.02 -17.65
C ARG A 5 44.03 -30.52 -18.30
N ASP A 6 45.12 -30.62 -17.54
CA ASP A 6 46.38 -31.18 -17.98
C ASP A 6 46.22 -32.68 -18.25
N LEU A 7 45.55 -33.39 -17.34
CA LEU A 7 45.23 -34.81 -17.49
C LEU A 7 44.39 -35.08 -18.76
N MET A 8 43.39 -34.25 -19.04
CA MET A 8 42.59 -34.38 -20.27
C MET A 8 43.40 -34.11 -21.53
N SER A 9 44.31 -33.13 -21.50
CA SER A 9 45.23 -32.85 -22.59
C SER A 9 46.18 -34.03 -22.83
N GLU A 10 46.74 -34.61 -21.77
CA GLU A 10 47.56 -35.83 -21.83
C GLU A 10 46.78 -37.01 -22.39
N PHE A 11 45.53 -37.23 -21.97
CA PHE A 11 44.69 -38.29 -22.51
C PHE A 11 44.40 -38.11 -23.99
N GLN A 12 44.17 -36.87 -24.45
CA GLN A 12 43.98 -36.59 -25.87
C GLN A 12 45.27 -36.84 -26.66
N LYS A 13 46.43 -36.41 -26.15
CA LYS A 13 47.74 -36.71 -26.76
C LYS A 13 47.95 -38.22 -26.88
N LEU A 14 47.73 -38.96 -25.80
CA LEU A 14 47.87 -40.42 -25.76
C LEU A 14 46.89 -41.10 -26.72
N ARG A 15 45.66 -40.58 -26.87
CA ARG A 15 44.68 -41.08 -27.83
C ARG A 15 45.14 -40.88 -29.27
N VAL A 16 45.67 -39.70 -29.61
CA VAL A 16 46.24 -39.40 -30.93
C VAL A 16 47.40 -40.33 -31.23
N GLU A 17 48.31 -40.51 -30.28
CA GLU A 17 49.47 -41.40 -30.41
C GLU A 17 49.05 -42.87 -30.56
N THR A 18 48.10 -43.35 -29.74
CA THR A 18 47.55 -44.71 -29.85
C THR A 18 46.87 -44.93 -31.20
N SER A 19 46.14 -43.92 -31.70
CA SER A 19 45.49 -43.98 -33.02
C SER A 19 46.52 -44.00 -34.16
N LYS A 20 47.62 -43.26 -34.01
CA LYS A 20 48.74 -43.26 -34.95
C LYS A 20 49.40 -44.64 -35.01
N ILE A 21 49.76 -45.22 -33.86
CA ILE A 21 50.33 -46.57 -33.75
C ILE A 21 49.38 -47.61 -34.37
N GLN A 22 48.08 -47.51 -34.06
CA GLN A 22 47.07 -48.42 -34.63
C GLN A 22 47.00 -48.33 -36.17
N ASN A 23 47.14 -47.13 -36.73
CA ASN A 23 47.13 -46.94 -38.19
C ASN A 23 48.43 -47.43 -38.83
N GLU A 24 49.60 -47.16 -38.24
CA GLU A 24 50.90 -47.68 -38.71
C GLU A 24 50.93 -49.21 -38.73
N PHE A 25 50.28 -49.85 -37.77
CA PHE A 25 50.13 -51.29 -37.73
C PHE A 25 49.22 -51.82 -38.85
N LYS A 26 48.12 -51.14 -39.17
CA LYS A 26 47.26 -51.55 -40.31
C LYS A 26 47.98 -51.49 -41.66
N GLU A 27 48.98 -50.63 -41.82
CA GLU A 27 49.72 -50.44 -43.08
C GLU A 27 50.84 -51.46 -43.31
N LYS A 28 51.24 -52.24 -42.30
CA LYS A 28 52.36 -53.20 -42.38
C LYS A 28 51.88 -54.67 -42.32
N PRO A 29 51.32 -55.24 -43.39
CA PRO A 29 50.79 -56.62 -43.39
C PRO A 29 51.87 -57.73 -43.46
N GLY A 30 53.17 -57.40 -43.44
CA GLY A 30 54.20 -58.29 -44.00
C GLY A 30 55.30 -58.83 -43.08
N TYR A 31 55.26 -58.67 -41.75
CA TYR A 31 56.39 -59.10 -40.90
C TYR A 31 55.98 -59.99 -39.73
N VAL A 32 56.73 -61.09 -39.58
CA VAL A 32 56.55 -62.30 -38.73
C VAL A 32 56.47 -62.04 -37.21
N GLU A 33 56.41 -60.78 -36.79
CA GLU A 33 56.02 -60.39 -35.42
C GLU A 33 54.50 -60.41 -35.20
N ASP A 34 53.75 -61.16 -36.02
CA ASP A 34 52.28 -61.27 -36.03
C ASP A 34 51.66 -61.39 -34.63
N LYS A 35 52.27 -62.17 -33.73
CA LYS A 35 51.75 -62.34 -32.37
C LYS A 35 51.93 -61.07 -31.51
N LEU A 36 53.09 -60.42 -31.58
CA LEU A 36 53.38 -59.18 -30.84
C LEU A 36 52.55 -58.03 -31.41
N HIS A 37 52.47 -57.94 -32.72
CA HIS A 37 51.65 -56.97 -33.45
C HIS A 37 50.17 -57.10 -33.06
N LYS A 38 49.61 -58.32 -33.15
CA LYS A 38 48.21 -58.60 -32.79
C LYS A 38 47.92 -58.27 -31.32
N ASN A 39 48.80 -58.68 -30.40
CA ASN A 39 48.65 -58.36 -28.98
C ASN A 39 48.69 -56.84 -28.73
N THR A 40 49.64 -56.14 -29.36
CA THR A 40 49.73 -54.67 -29.26
C THR A 40 48.48 -54.00 -29.81
N GLN A 41 47.98 -54.45 -30.96
CA GLN A 41 46.74 -53.96 -31.55
C GLN A 41 45.53 -54.21 -30.63
N GLU A 42 45.42 -55.39 -30.02
CA GLU A 42 44.38 -55.72 -29.05
C GLU A 42 44.45 -54.83 -27.80
N ILE A 43 45.65 -54.60 -27.26
CA ILE A 43 45.87 -53.70 -26.13
C ILE A 43 45.48 -52.27 -26.49
N CYS A 44 45.92 -51.75 -27.64
CA CYS A 44 45.54 -50.42 -28.14
C CYS A 44 44.02 -50.30 -28.27
N GLN A 45 43.34 -51.31 -28.82
CA GLN A 45 41.88 -51.33 -28.92
C GLN A 45 41.19 -51.32 -27.55
N GLN A 46 41.71 -52.07 -26.57
CA GLN A 46 41.17 -52.08 -25.20
C GLN A 46 41.35 -50.72 -24.51
N ILE A 47 42.51 -50.09 -24.66
CA ILE A 47 42.80 -48.75 -24.12
C ILE A 47 41.82 -47.73 -24.72
N LEU A 48 41.68 -47.70 -26.06
CA LEU A 48 40.75 -46.79 -26.74
C LEU A 48 39.30 -47.01 -26.30
N LYS A 49 38.86 -48.26 -26.12
CA LYS A 49 37.52 -48.58 -25.61
C LYS A 49 37.33 -48.06 -24.18
N LYS A 50 38.31 -48.26 -23.29
CA LYS A 50 38.24 -47.74 -21.91
C LYS A 50 38.25 -46.21 -21.88
N GLN A 51 39.08 -45.56 -22.69
CA GLN A 51 39.11 -44.10 -22.83
C GLN A 51 37.78 -43.54 -23.35
N GLY A 52 37.19 -44.15 -24.38
CA GLY A 52 35.88 -43.73 -24.89
C GLY A 52 34.79 -43.80 -23.83
N LYS A 53 34.78 -44.85 -23.01
CA LYS A 53 33.87 -44.97 -21.85
C LYS A 53 34.14 -43.89 -20.80
N SER A 54 35.41 -43.64 -20.47
CA SER A 54 35.81 -42.60 -19.51
C SER A 54 35.40 -41.20 -19.99
N GLN A 55 35.65 -40.89 -21.27
CA GLN A 55 35.25 -39.62 -21.88
C GLN A 55 33.74 -39.46 -21.86
N LYS A 56 32.97 -40.50 -22.24
CA LYS A 56 31.51 -40.43 -22.20
C LYS A 56 30.98 -40.21 -20.79
N SER A 57 31.59 -40.84 -19.78
CA SER A 57 31.27 -40.60 -18.38
C SER A 57 31.55 -39.14 -17.98
N GLN A 58 32.70 -38.59 -18.39
CA GLN A 58 33.06 -37.19 -18.11
C GLN A 58 32.10 -36.19 -18.78
N GLU A 59 31.71 -36.43 -20.03
CA GLU A 59 30.74 -35.59 -20.75
C GLU A 59 29.39 -35.57 -20.04
N ASN A 60 28.91 -36.73 -19.58
CA ASN A 60 27.67 -36.83 -18.83
C ASN A 60 27.77 -36.09 -17.48
N GLN A 61 28.91 -36.18 -16.79
CA GLN A 61 29.16 -35.44 -15.54
C GLN A 61 29.18 -33.93 -15.79
N ASN A 62 29.86 -33.46 -16.84
CA ASN A 62 29.90 -32.04 -17.20
C ASN A 62 28.50 -31.52 -17.55
N ALA A 63 27.72 -32.26 -18.32
CA ALA A 63 26.33 -31.90 -18.63
C ALA A 63 25.46 -31.79 -17.38
N PHE A 64 25.64 -32.71 -16.41
CA PHE A 64 24.95 -32.65 -15.13
C PHE A 64 25.37 -31.42 -14.30
N ILE A 65 26.67 -31.10 -14.26
CA ILE A 65 27.18 -29.89 -13.58
C ILE A 65 26.59 -28.63 -14.20
N GLU A 66 26.55 -28.52 -15.53
CA GLU A 66 25.97 -27.37 -16.22
C GLU A 66 24.48 -27.21 -15.90
N ASN A 67 23.73 -28.32 -15.85
CA ASN A 67 22.33 -28.30 -15.43
C ASN A 67 22.18 -27.78 -13.99
N LEU A 68 22.97 -28.30 -13.05
CA LEU A 68 22.96 -27.83 -11.66
C LEU A 68 23.32 -26.34 -11.54
N MET A 69 24.31 -25.87 -12.31
CA MET A 69 24.71 -24.46 -12.32
C MET A 69 23.58 -23.56 -12.84
N SER A 70 22.86 -24.01 -13.87
CA SER A 70 21.68 -23.33 -14.39
C SER A 70 20.55 -23.25 -13.35
N GLU A 71 20.22 -24.38 -12.72
CA GLU A 71 19.21 -24.44 -11.65
C GLU A 71 19.57 -23.54 -10.47
N LEU A 72 20.83 -23.56 -10.03
CA LEU A 72 21.34 -22.74 -8.93
C LEU A 72 21.26 -21.24 -9.29
N LYS A 73 21.57 -20.87 -10.53
CA LYS A 73 21.43 -19.49 -11.01
C LYS A 73 19.97 -19.04 -10.97
N THR A 74 19.04 -19.88 -11.43
CA THR A 74 17.60 -19.59 -11.37
C THR A 74 17.12 -19.47 -9.92
N ALA A 75 17.53 -20.38 -9.03
CA ALA A 75 17.18 -20.34 -7.61
C ALA A 75 17.69 -19.06 -6.93
N LYS A 76 18.93 -18.67 -7.21
CA LYS A 76 19.51 -17.42 -6.69
C LYS A 76 18.74 -16.18 -7.16
N SER A 77 18.33 -16.15 -8.43
CA SER A 77 17.51 -15.05 -8.96
C SER A 77 16.17 -14.92 -8.22
N LYS A 78 15.49 -16.05 -7.97
CA LYS A 78 14.22 -16.07 -7.21
C LYS A 78 14.40 -15.66 -5.76
N LEU A 79 15.50 -16.07 -5.13
CA LEU A 79 15.82 -15.68 -3.76
C LEU A 79 16.00 -14.16 -3.65
N ASN A 80 16.78 -13.55 -4.54
CA ASN A 80 16.97 -12.10 -4.57
C ASN A 80 15.65 -11.35 -4.81
N GLU A 81 14.78 -11.87 -5.68
CA GLU A 81 13.44 -11.28 -5.90
C GLU A 81 12.58 -11.35 -4.63
N THR A 82 12.63 -12.48 -3.92
CA THR A 82 11.92 -12.66 -2.64
C THR A 82 12.46 -11.73 -1.55
N GLU A 83 13.78 -11.55 -1.47
CA GLU A 83 14.41 -10.61 -0.53
C GLU A 83 13.91 -9.17 -0.73
N ASN A 84 13.79 -8.73 -1.99
CA ASN A 84 13.25 -7.41 -2.32
C ASN A 84 11.77 -7.30 -1.90
N GLN A 85 10.96 -8.32 -2.19
CA GLN A 85 9.55 -8.35 -1.78
C GLN A 85 9.38 -8.29 -0.25
N ILE A 86 10.25 -8.99 0.51
CA ILE A 86 10.25 -8.93 1.97
C ILE A 86 10.61 -7.52 2.47
N SER A 87 11.56 -6.85 1.82
CA SER A 87 11.93 -5.46 2.16
C SER A 87 10.75 -4.50 1.97
N ASP A 88 10.02 -4.62 0.86
CA ASP A 88 8.85 -3.79 0.58
C ASP A 88 7.72 -4.05 1.59
N LEU A 89 7.47 -5.32 1.93
CA LEU A 89 6.48 -5.71 2.95
C LEU A 89 6.85 -5.18 4.35
N HIS A 90 8.13 -5.20 4.70
CA HIS A 90 8.61 -4.67 5.98
C HIS A 90 8.35 -3.16 6.08
N GLU A 91 8.59 -2.42 5.01
CA GLU A 91 8.33 -0.98 4.98
C GLU A 91 6.82 -0.67 5.04
N ALA A 92 6.00 -1.41 4.30
CA ALA A 92 4.54 -1.30 4.39
C ALA A 92 4.03 -1.59 5.81
N THR A 93 4.61 -2.58 6.49
CA THR A 93 4.26 -2.94 7.87
C THR A 93 4.56 -1.80 8.84
N LYS A 94 5.75 -1.18 8.75
CA LYS A 94 6.09 0.01 9.56
C LYS A 94 5.12 1.17 9.34
N GLN A 95 4.71 1.40 8.09
CA GLN A 95 3.74 2.44 7.77
C GLN A 95 2.38 2.14 8.42
N GLN A 96 1.94 0.88 8.39
CA GLN A 96 0.70 0.45 9.03
C GLN A 96 0.76 0.63 10.56
N GLU A 97 1.87 0.27 11.21
CA GLU A 97 2.07 0.49 12.65
C GLU A 97 2.02 1.98 13.02
N SER A 98 2.65 2.84 12.21
CA SER A 98 2.59 4.29 12.38
C SER A 98 1.16 4.82 12.28
N GLN A 99 0.39 4.36 11.28
CA GLN A 99 -1.02 4.72 11.14
C GLN A 99 -1.87 4.23 12.32
N ALA A 100 -1.64 3.01 12.82
CA ALA A 100 -2.35 2.47 13.97
C ALA A 100 -2.11 3.32 15.23
N ASN A 101 -0.87 3.78 15.44
CA ASN A 101 -0.54 4.66 16.55
C ASN A 101 -1.27 6.02 16.45
N LEU A 102 -1.35 6.59 15.24
CA LEU A 102 -2.10 7.83 15.01
C LEU A 102 -3.60 7.67 15.27
N TRP A 103 -4.19 6.56 14.84
CA TRP A 103 -5.59 6.23 15.11
C TRP A 103 -5.87 6.08 16.61
N ASN A 104 -5.00 5.40 17.33
CA ASN A 104 -5.15 5.23 18.79
C ASN A 104 -5.08 6.57 19.54
N ASP A 105 -4.15 7.46 19.16
CA ASP A 105 -4.05 8.81 19.73
C ASP A 105 -5.32 9.64 19.46
N LEU A 106 -5.88 9.55 18.25
CA LEU A 106 -7.14 10.22 17.91
C LEU A 106 -8.31 9.70 18.75
N VAL A 107 -8.44 8.37 18.90
CA VAL A 107 -9.51 7.75 19.71
C VAL A 107 -9.41 8.19 21.17
N ALA A 108 -8.20 8.25 21.73
CA ALA A 108 -7.99 8.74 23.09
C ALA A 108 -8.46 10.20 23.25
N LYS A 109 -8.06 11.09 22.34
CA LYS A 109 -8.47 12.51 22.33
C LYS A 109 -9.98 12.69 22.24
N ILE A 110 -10.64 11.92 21.38
CA ILE A 110 -12.10 11.95 21.24
C ILE A 110 -12.79 11.46 22.51
N SER A 111 -12.27 10.38 23.10
CA SER A 111 -12.83 9.80 24.34
C SER A 111 -12.74 10.79 25.51
N ASP A 112 -11.59 11.44 25.68
CA ASP A 112 -11.38 12.49 26.69
C ASP A 112 -12.35 13.66 26.47
N LYS A 113 -12.52 14.09 25.22
CA LYS A 113 -13.43 15.20 24.90
C LYS A 113 -14.89 14.86 25.18
N ASN A 114 -15.30 13.63 24.85
CA ASN A 114 -16.65 13.14 25.14
C ASN A 114 -16.91 13.08 26.65
N LEU A 115 -15.93 12.63 27.43
CA LEU A 115 -16.03 12.59 28.89
C LEU A 115 -16.17 14.01 29.47
N GLU A 116 -15.37 14.96 29.01
CA GLU A 116 -15.46 16.37 29.42
C GLU A 116 -16.85 16.96 29.15
N MET A 117 -17.41 16.66 27.97
CA MET A 117 -18.74 17.11 27.57
C MET A 117 -19.84 16.47 28.44
N MET A 118 -19.77 15.16 28.70
CA MET A 118 -20.71 14.48 29.59
C MET A 118 -20.68 15.08 31.00
N LEU A 119 -19.49 15.35 31.54
CA LEU A 119 -19.35 15.99 32.86
C LEU A 119 -19.96 17.40 32.90
N LYS A 120 -19.83 18.18 31.82
CA LYS A 120 -20.48 19.49 31.69
C LYS A 120 -22.00 19.39 31.66
N ILE A 121 -22.54 18.42 30.91
CA ILE A 121 -23.98 18.15 30.83
C ILE A 121 -24.51 17.73 32.20
N GLN A 122 -23.84 16.79 32.88
CA GLN A 122 -24.22 16.33 34.21
C GLN A 122 -24.24 17.50 35.22
N LYS A 123 -23.18 18.31 35.26
CA LYS A 123 -23.12 19.50 36.14
C LYS A 123 -24.25 20.49 35.88
N SER A 124 -24.62 20.68 34.61
CA SER A 124 -25.74 21.55 34.23
C SER A 124 -27.08 20.99 34.70
N GLN A 125 -27.30 19.68 34.55
CA GLN A 125 -28.50 18.99 35.03
C GLN A 125 -28.61 19.03 36.57
N ASP A 126 -27.51 18.74 37.27
CA ASP A 126 -27.46 18.78 38.74
C ASP A 126 -27.80 20.19 39.26
N LEU A 127 -27.26 21.24 38.62
CA LEU A 127 -27.57 22.63 38.96
C LEU A 127 -29.04 22.97 38.72
N MET A 128 -29.65 22.45 37.66
CA MET A 128 -31.07 22.67 37.35
C MET A 128 -31.97 22.01 38.41
N ILE A 129 -31.64 20.78 38.82
CA ILE A 129 -32.36 20.06 39.88
C ILE A 129 -32.27 20.83 41.19
N MET A 130 -31.09 21.33 41.57
CA MET A 130 -30.92 22.16 42.77
C MET A 130 -31.79 23.43 42.73
N LYS A 131 -31.80 24.16 41.60
CA LYS A 131 -32.64 25.36 41.44
C LYS A 131 -34.14 25.06 41.50
N MET A 132 -34.58 23.94 40.94
CA MET A 132 -35.97 23.51 41.01
C MET A 132 -36.39 23.12 42.43
N GLN A 133 -35.45 22.62 43.25
CA GLN A 133 -35.71 22.29 44.65
C GLN A 133 -35.77 23.54 45.55
N GLU A 134 -35.05 24.62 45.20
CA GLU A 134 -35.04 25.86 46.00
C GLU A 134 -36.17 26.85 45.63
N GLY A 135 -36.75 26.77 44.42
CA GLY A 135 -37.65 27.78 43.88
C GLY A 135 -39.14 27.53 44.11
N SER A 136 -39.64 27.70 45.33
CA SER A 136 -41.06 27.99 45.56
C SER A 136 -41.41 29.40 45.04
N ALA A 137 -42.52 29.53 44.31
CA ALA A 137 -43.13 30.76 43.77
C ALA A 137 -42.57 31.27 42.42
N VAL A 138 -43.08 30.69 41.34
CA VAL A 138 -42.92 31.16 39.96
C VAL A 138 -43.86 32.36 39.74
N GLN A 139 -43.29 33.52 39.41
CA GLN A 139 -44.03 34.62 38.77
C GLN A 139 -43.81 34.54 37.27
N ASP A 140 -44.90 34.44 36.52
CA ASP A 140 -44.94 34.40 35.07
C ASP A 140 -44.42 35.71 34.47
N VAL A 141 -43.31 35.62 33.73
CA VAL A 141 -42.78 36.74 32.92
C VAL A 141 -43.24 36.55 31.47
N PRO A 142 -43.92 37.53 30.85
CA PRO A 142 -44.41 37.45 29.48
C PRO A 142 -43.29 37.31 28.45
N ILE A 143 -43.45 36.33 27.55
CA ILE A 143 -42.53 36.06 26.44
C ILE A 143 -42.82 37.06 25.32
N GLU A 144 -41.93 38.04 25.15
CA GLU A 144 -41.93 38.92 23.98
C GLU A 144 -41.47 38.13 22.74
N THR A 145 -42.43 37.73 21.90
CA THR A 145 -42.17 37.21 20.56
C THR A 145 -41.74 38.35 19.63
N GLU A 146 -40.44 38.66 19.61
CA GLU A 146 -39.86 39.54 18.59
C GLU A 146 -39.85 38.85 17.22
N LYS A 147 -40.96 38.98 16.48
CA LYS A 147 -40.98 38.82 15.02
C LYS A 147 -40.37 40.07 14.38
N SER A 148 -39.08 40.31 14.57
CA SER A 148 -38.39 41.37 13.86
C SER A 148 -38.25 40.98 12.39
N ALA A 149 -39.01 41.64 11.53
CA ALA A 149 -38.95 41.47 10.08
C ALA A 149 -37.51 41.73 9.60
N LYS A 150 -36.84 40.71 9.09
CA LYS A 150 -35.47 40.81 8.58
C LYS A 150 -35.45 41.68 7.32
N ASN A 151 -35.25 42.99 7.49
CA ASN A 151 -35.17 43.97 6.40
C ASN A 151 -33.77 44.07 5.74
N GLY A 152 -32.93 43.05 5.89
CA GLY A 152 -31.59 43.04 5.29
C GLY A 152 -31.62 42.64 3.81
N PRO A 153 -30.67 43.12 2.99
CA PRO A 153 -30.56 42.69 1.60
C PRO A 153 -30.23 41.19 1.56
N PHE A 154 -31.10 40.43 0.90
CA PHE A 154 -30.86 39.02 0.63
C PHE A 154 -29.88 38.88 -0.54
N PHE A 155 -28.97 37.92 -0.45
CA PHE A 155 -28.04 37.55 -1.51
C PHE A 155 -27.95 36.03 -1.65
N GLU A 156 -27.38 35.55 -2.75
CA GLU A 156 -27.17 34.12 -2.97
C GLU A 156 -25.74 33.72 -2.61
N ILE A 157 -25.61 32.62 -1.87
CA ILE A 157 -24.34 31.93 -1.64
C ILE A 157 -24.36 30.58 -2.35
N LEU A 158 -23.17 30.11 -2.73
CA LEU A 158 -22.98 28.76 -3.22
C LEU A 158 -22.71 27.84 -2.03
N VAL A 159 -23.48 26.76 -1.90
CA VAL A 159 -23.24 25.73 -0.89
C VAL A 159 -22.79 24.47 -1.62
N ILE A 160 -21.64 23.94 -1.25
CA ILE A 160 -21.09 22.68 -1.77
C ILE A 160 -21.04 21.70 -0.62
N TRP A 161 -21.53 20.47 -0.80
CA TRP A 161 -21.44 19.44 0.21
C TRP A 161 -20.67 18.20 -0.27
N THR A 162 -20.04 17.53 0.69
CA THR A 162 -19.30 16.29 0.51
C THR A 162 -19.57 15.37 1.70
N ASP A 163 -19.49 14.05 1.49
CA ASP A 163 -19.59 13.06 2.55
C ASP A 163 -18.24 12.35 2.78
N SER A 164 -18.16 11.59 3.87
CA SER A 164 -16.97 10.79 4.22
C SER A 164 -16.70 9.61 3.26
N ARG A 165 -17.63 9.27 2.37
CA ARG A 165 -17.56 8.13 1.45
C ARG A 165 -17.07 8.50 0.04
N GLY A 166 -16.79 9.78 -0.20
CA GLY A 166 -16.26 10.29 -1.47
C GLY A 166 -17.25 11.21 -2.18
N PRO A 167 -17.03 11.52 -3.46
CA PRO A 167 -17.95 12.38 -4.22
C PRO A 167 -19.28 11.66 -4.47
N VAL A 168 -20.19 11.74 -3.51
CA VAL A 168 -21.55 11.22 -3.63
C VAL A 168 -22.40 12.26 -4.39
N VAL A 169 -22.83 11.84 -5.58
CA VAL A 169 -23.78 12.46 -6.53
C VAL A 169 -23.27 13.66 -7.37
N PRO A 170 -23.42 13.63 -8.71
CA PRO A 170 -23.37 14.83 -9.55
C PRO A 170 -24.43 15.83 -9.07
N GLY A 171 -24.06 17.10 -8.91
CA GLY A 171 -24.98 18.11 -8.36
C GLY A 171 -24.92 18.27 -6.84
N ASN A 172 -23.77 18.01 -6.23
CA ASN A 172 -23.50 18.24 -4.80
C ASN A 172 -23.33 19.72 -4.40
N HIS A 173 -23.92 20.63 -5.18
CA HIS A 173 -23.93 22.04 -4.87
C HIS A 173 -25.29 22.65 -5.17
N GLY A 174 -25.64 23.71 -4.45
CA GLY A 174 -26.86 24.45 -4.64
C GLY A 174 -26.71 25.90 -4.21
N LYS A 175 -27.58 26.76 -4.73
CA LYS A 175 -27.62 28.17 -4.32
C LYS A 175 -28.61 28.35 -3.18
N LEU A 176 -28.18 29.07 -2.14
CA LEU A 176 -29.02 29.39 -1.00
C LEU A 176 -29.14 30.90 -0.84
N ARG A 177 -30.39 31.40 -0.80
CA ARG A 177 -30.67 32.83 -0.61
C ARG A 177 -30.64 33.20 0.88
N VAL A 178 -29.68 33.98 1.33
CA VAL A 178 -29.43 34.27 2.75
C VAL A 178 -29.42 35.78 3.03
N CYS A 179 -29.54 36.16 4.30
CA CYS A 179 -29.33 37.53 4.77
C CYS A 179 -28.07 37.58 5.62
N GLY A 180 -27.30 38.67 5.58
CA GLY A 180 -26.07 38.82 6.37
C GLY A 180 -26.28 38.67 7.89
N SER A 181 -27.49 38.94 8.38
CA SER A 181 -27.88 38.75 9.79
C SER A 181 -28.33 37.32 10.14
N ASP A 182 -28.40 36.41 9.18
CA ASP A 182 -28.67 35.00 9.46
C ASP A 182 -27.52 34.39 10.26
N THR A 183 -27.85 33.67 11.32
CA THR A 183 -26.87 32.88 12.10
C THR A 183 -26.56 31.57 11.42
N ILE A 184 -25.37 31.00 11.66
CA ILE A 184 -25.01 29.69 11.12
C ILE A 184 -25.99 28.61 11.60
N ARG A 185 -26.46 28.70 12.86
CA ARG A 185 -27.54 27.86 13.36
C ARG A 185 -28.82 27.92 12.53
N GLN A 186 -29.17 29.09 11.99
CA GLN A 186 -30.36 29.29 11.14
C GLN A 186 -30.15 28.81 9.69
N ILE A 187 -28.92 28.87 9.16
CA ILE A 187 -28.66 28.40 7.79
C ILE A 187 -28.58 26.88 7.71
N LYS A 188 -28.12 26.19 8.77
CA LYS A 188 -27.91 24.72 8.76
C LYS A 188 -29.15 23.91 8.37
N PRO A 189 -30.35 24.14 8.95
CA PRO A 189 -31.57 23.46 8.52
C PRO A 189 -31.91 23.71 7.04
N ARG A 190 -31.59 24.90 6.52
CA ARG A 190 -31.85 25.27 5.12
C ARG A 190 -30.88 24.56 4.17
N ILE A 191 -29.64 24.35 4.60
CA ILE A 191 -28.65 23.51 3.90
C ILE A 191 -29.13 22.05 3.85
N ASN A 192 -29.65 21.51 4.95
CA ASN A 192 -30.25 20.17 4.98
C ASN A 192 -31.40 20.05 3.97
N SER A 193 -32.32 21.03 3.95
CA SER A 193 -33.41 21.05 2.96
C SER A 193 -32.90 21.14 1.53
N LEU A 194 -31.83 21.90 1.27
CA LEU A 194 -31.21 22.03 -0.05
C LEU A 194 -30.51 20.74 -0.50
N ALA A 195 -29.81 20.06 0.41
CA ALA A 195 -29.12 18.81 0.13
C ALA A 195 -30.06 17.59 0.12
N GLY A 196 -31.27 17.72 0.69
CA GLY A 196 -32.20 16.60 0.87
C GLY A 196 -31.75 15.60 1.94
N ILE A 197 -30.94 16.03 2.90
CA ILE A 197 -30.33 15.18 3.94
C ILE A 197 -30.79 15.65 5.32
N ASP A 198 -31.30 14.74 6.13
CA ASP A 198 -31.74 15.01 7.50
C ASP A 198 -30.62 14.75 8.52
N THR A 199 -29.54 15.52 8.44
CA THR A 199 -28.39 15.40 9.35
C THR A 199 -28.40 16.49 10.42
N ILE A 200 -28.41 16.10 11.69
CA ILE A 200 -28.45 17.04 12.82
C ILE A 200 -27.11 17.81 12.97
N SER A 201 -25.99 17.20 12.60
CA SER A 201 -24.65 17.78 12.79
C SER A 201 -23.73 17.54 11.59
N PHE A 202 -23.23 18.64 11.05
CA PHE A 202 -22.22 18.67 10.00
C PHE A 202 -21.30 19.86 10.21
N ARG A 203 -20.11 19.81 9.60
CA ARG A 203 -19.15 20.92 9.67
C ARG A 203 -19.29 21.81 8.44
N THR A 204 -19.34 23.11 8.68
CA THR A 204 -19.45 24.15 7.65
C THR A 204 -18.19 25.00 7.63
N PHE A 205 -17.67 25.30 6.45
CA PHE A 205 -16.44 26.06 6.25
C PHE A 205 -16.59 27.12 5.16
N CYS A 206 -15.89 28.23 5.29
CA CYS A 206 -15.72 29.26 4.27
C CYS A 206 -14.29 29.82 4.37
N ASP A 207 -13.56 29.90 3.27
CA ASP A 207 -12.16 30.39 3.23
C ASP A 207 -11.28 29.83 4.36
N ASP A 208 -11.28 28.50 4.50
CA ASP A 208 -10.55 27.74 5.54
C ASP A 208 -10.96 28.02 7.00
N LYS A 209 -12.06 28.76 7.23
CA LYS A 209 -12.60 29.02 8.57
C LYS A 209 -13.77 28.10 8.88
N PHE A 210 -13.74 27.47 10.05
CA PHE A 210 -14.87 26.74 10.59
C PHE A 210 -15.96 27.71 11.04
N LEU A 211 -17.21 27.48 10.61
CA LEU A 211 -18.34 28.33 10.94
C LEU A 211 -19.09 27.78 12.15
N GLU A 212 -18.98 28.48 13.27
CA GLU A 212 -19.67 28.19 14.53
C GLU A 212 -21.12 28.69 14.53
N ASP A 213 -22.00 27.95 15.22
CA ASP A 213 -23.46 28.15 15.22
C ASP A 213 -23.92 29.51 15.74
N ASP A 214 -23.15 30.10 16.65
CA ASP A 214 -23.53 31.32 17.39
C ASP A 214 -23.10 32.61 16.68
N HIS A 215 -22.53 32.51 15.48
CA HIS A 215 -22.09 33.64 14.67
C HIS A 215 -22.98 33.86 13.45
N THR A 216 -23.02 35.09 12.95
CA THR A 216 -23.78 35.47 11.74
C THR A 216 -22.93 35.34 10.47
N LEU A 217 -23.57 35.29 9.31
CA LEU A 217 -22.84 35.35 8.03
C LEU A 217 -21.99 36.61 7.90
N ALA A 218 -22.49 37.75 8.37
CA ALA A 218 -21.77 39.01 8.40
C ALA A 218 -20.53 38.96 9.30
N HIS A 219 -20.56 38.22 10.41
CA HIS A 219 -19.39 38.03 11.27
C HIS A 219 -18.21 37.41 10.52
N TYR A 220 -18.49 36.46 9.61
CA TYR A 220 -17.48 35.82 8.76
C TYR A 220 -17.19 36.59 7.46
N ASN A 221 -17.80 37.77 7.25
CA ASN A 221 -17.75 38.52 6.00
C ASN A 221 -18.24 37.73 4.77
N ILE A 222 -19.19 36.81 4.96
CA ILE A 222 -19.81 36.06 3.85
C ILE A 222 -20.72 37.00 3.08
N ARG A 223 -20.57 37.05 1.75
CA ARG A 223 -21.26 37.96 0.83
C ARG A 223 -21.82 37.20 -0.37
N GLU A 224 -22.44 37.93 -1.29
CA GLU A 224 -22.92 37.38 -2.55
C GLU A 224 -21.80 36.67 -3.32
N GLY A 225 -22.07 35.45 -3.77
CA GLY A 225 -21.11 34.62 -4.49
C GLY A 225 -20.08 33.90 -3.61
N SER A 226 -20.08 34.11 -2.29
CA SER A 226 -19.27 33.29 -1.38
C SER A 226 -19.66 31.81 -1.45
N THR A 227 -18.68 30.94 -1.19
CA THR A 227 -18.87 29.49 -1.20
C THR A 227 -18.73 28.92 0.21
N ILE A 228 -19.77 28.22 0.67
CA ILE A 228 -19.74 27.45 1.92
C ILE A 228 -19.56 25.97 1.58
N CYS A 229 -18.52 25.36 2.14
CA CYS A 229 -18.26 23.93 2.05
C CYS A 229 -18.84 23.21 3.26
N VAL A 230 -19.56 22.13 3.01
CA VAL A 230 -20.25 21.31 4.00
C VAL A 230 -19.66 19.91 3.98
N PHE A 231 -19.27 19.42 5.15
CA PHE A 231 -18.83 18.04 5.34
C PHE A 231 -19.84 17.33 6.22
N PHE A 232 -20.61 16.45 5.61
CA PHE A 232 -21.48 15.52 6.31
C PHE A 232 -20.63 14.38 6.89
N HIS A 233 -20.84 14.09 8.18
CA HIS A 233 -20.21 12.95 8.84
C HIS A 233 -20.94 11.66 8.49
#